data_AF-A0A1N6JFL0-F1
#
_entry.id   AF-A0A1N6JFL0-F1
#
_cell.length_a   1.000
_cell.length_b   1.000
_cell.length_c   1.000
_cell.angle_alpha   90.00
_cell.angle_beta   90.00
_cell.angle_gamma   90.00
#
_symmetry.space_group_name_H-M   'P 1'
#
loop_
_entity.id
_entity.type
_entity.pdbx_description
1 polymer ?
#
loop_
_entity_poly.entity_id
_entity_poly.type
_entity_poly.pdbx_seq_one_letter_code
_entity_poly.pdbx_strand_id
1 'polypeptide(L)'
;MANTKPMYRLVVFEEVDDPQGVRDLFCKVTGLHPTDAMQWVARAPGIWPRPLTEAETRTLLDGLYEFRVPAEAWRVDLFPDIVPPRKIHTAACLPEGFRVQGLHGEATHWVPWDRIDLISAGRIDTEDLFRKASPPAWSAALAVGLRAITLRVGKPPDRSKRASRLLRDPVGEAIIIRRDPLIAFRIVENQMNYAYLGERLSPKASENFPVFLADLCARADRADITPPSRAIVERKDPVESAFSSSQALLEYSTHRLLWCWYRRARDRQRLEETGL
;
A
#
# COMPACT_ATOMS: atom_id res chain seq x y z
N MET A 1 -31.96 -5.18 -16.24
CA MET A 1 -30.75 -5.09 -15.41
C MET A 1 -31.20 -4.95 -13.97
N ALA A 2 -30.81 -5.87 -13.08
CA ALA A 2 -31.28 -5.84 -11.69
C ALA A 2 -30.77 -4.55 -11.02
N ASN A 3 -31.71 -3.76 -10.50
CA ASN A 3 -31.46 -2.49 -9.82
C ASN A 3 -30.79 -2.80 -8.48
N THR A 4 -29.47 -3.03 -8.53
CA THR A 4 -28.68 -3.38 -7.35
C THR A 4 -28.43 -2.07 -6.62
N LYS A 5 -28.88 -1.96 -5.36
CA LYS A 5 -28.70 -0.74 -4.58
C LYS A 5 -27.21 -0.35 -4.55
N PRO A 6 -26.87 0.95 -4.67
CA PRO A 6 -25.48 1.38 -4.64
C PRO A 6 -24.84 0.99 -3.31
N MET A 7 -23.62 0.48 -3.40
CA MET A 7 -22.79 0.09 -2.25
C MET A 7 -21.63 1.08 -2.11
N TYR A 8 -21.14 1.25 -0.89
CA TYR A 8 -20.14 2.25 -0.55
C TYR A 8 -18.94 1.65 0.18
N ARG A 9 -17.76 2.22 -0.05
CA ARG A 9 -16.51 1.99 0.68
C ARG A 9 -16.32 3.14 1.65
N LEU A 10 -16.21 2.83 2.94
CA LEU A 10 -15.87 3.80 3.97
C LEU A 10 -14.35 3.89 4.12
N VAL A 11 -13.82 5.10 4.19
CA VAL A 11 -12.41 5.40 4.35
C VAL A 11 -12.26 6.25 5.61
N VAL A 12 -11.41 5.82 6.54
CA VAL A 12 -11.02 6.59 7.72
C VAL A 12 -9.60 7.08 7.53
N PHE A 13 -9.39 8.37 7.72
CA PHE A 13 -8.15 9.01 7.31
C PHE A 13 -7.15 9.26 8.42
N GLU A 14 -7.59 9.30 9.67
CA GLU A 14 -6.74 9.53 10.84
C GLU A 14 -6.89 8.40 11.86
N GLU A 15 -5.97 8.37 12.83
CA GLU A 15 -6.07 7.48 13.99
C GLU A 15 -7.30 7.85 14.83
N VAL A 16 -7.79 6.87 15.59
CA VAL A 16 -9.01 7.01 16.39
C VAL A 16 -8.65 7.23 17.85
N ASP A 17 -9.00 8.40 18.39
CA ASP A 17 -8.72 8.78 19.79
C ASP A 17 -9.56 7.96 20.79
N ASP A 18 -10.80 7.61 20.45
CA ASP A 18 -11.67 6.72 21.24
C ASP A 18 -11.97 5.41 20.49
N PRO A 19 -11.05 4.43 20.52
CA PRO A 19 -11.25 3.15 19.84
C PRO A 19 -12.46 2.37 20.32
N GLN A 20 -12.86 2.53 21.59
CA GLN A 20 -13.98 1.77 22.16
C GLN A 20 -15.32 2.31 21.68
N GLY A 21 -15.49 3.64 21.70
CA GLY A 21 -16.68 4.29 21.17
C GLY A 21 -16.88 4.02 19.68
N VAL A 22 -15.81 4.11 18.89
CA VAL A 22 -15.87 3.77 17.46
C VAL A 22 -16.15 2.29 17.24
N ARG A 23 -15.54 1.38 18.00
CA ARG A 23 -15.86 -0.06 17.93
C ARG A 23 -17.36 -0.29 18.14
N ASP A 24 -17.95 0.31 19.18
CA ASP A 24 -19.37 0.12 19.51
C ASP A 24 -20.29 0.66 18.43
N LEU A 25 -19.94 1.80 17.83
CA LEU A 25 -20.61 2.33 16.65
C LEU A 25 -20.59 1.31 15.50
N PHE A 26 -19.42 0.77 15.14
CA PHE A 26 -19.30 -0.20 14.06
C PHE A 26 -20.07 -1.50 14.34
N CYS A 27 -20.01 -2.02 15.56
CA CYS A 27 -20.78 -3.21 15.97
C CYS A 27 -22.29 -2.97 15.84
N LYS A 28 -22.76 -1.82 16.33
CA LYS A 28 -24.18 -1.46 16.29
C LYS A 28 -24.70 -1.34 14.85
N VAL A 29 -23.92 -0.73 13.95
CA VAL A 29 -24.37 -0.46 12.58
C VAL A 29 -24.21 -1.69 11.68
N THR A 30 -23.07 -2.37 11.75
CA THR A 30 -22.72 -3.45 10.81
C THR A 30 -23.05 -4.85 11.32
N GLY A 31 -23.39 -4.99 12.61
CA GLY A 31 -23.63 -6.29 13.24
C GLY A 31 -22.37 -7.15 13.41
N LEU A 32 -21.16 -6.58 13.20
CA LEU A 32 -19.91 -7.31 13.37
C LEU A 32 -19.60 -7.63 14.83
N HIS A 33 -18.84 -8.71 15.00
CA HIS A 33 -18.33 -9.09 16.31
C HIS A 33 -17.38 -8.01 16.86
N PRO A 34 -17.45 -7.67 18.16
CA PRO A 34 -16.60 -6.65 18.77
C PRO A 34 -15.10 -6.83 18.54
N THR A 35 -14.62 -8.07 18.53
CA THR A 35 -13.20 -8.37 18.24
C THR A 35 -12.80 -7.95 16.83
N ASP A 36 -13.63 -8.22 15.82
CA ASP A 36 -13.31 -7.91 14.42
C ASP A 36 -13.35 -6.39 14.19
N ALA A 37 -14.36 -5.73 14.77
CA ALA A 37 -14.47 -4.27 14.75
C ALA A 37 -13.26 -3.62 15.43
N MET A 38 -12.86 -4.10 16.61
CA MET A 38 -11.71 -3.58 17.34
C MET A 38 -10.39 -3.82 16.60
N GLN A 39 -10.22 -4.99 15.98
CA GLN A 39 -9.03 -5.27 15.15
C GLN A 39 -8.94 -4.33 13.96
N TRP A 40 -10.07 -3.96 13.36
CA TRP A 40 -10.08 -2.97 12.28
C TRP A 40 -9.81 -1.56 12.80
N VAL A 41 -10.45 -1.13 13.90
CA VAL A 41 -10.21 0.20 14.49
C VAL A 41 -8.75 0.37 14.88
N ALA A 42 -8.12 -0.68 15.41
CA ALA A 42 -6.68 -0.68 15.73
C ALA A 42 -5.76 -0.59 14.50
N ARG A 43 -6.30 -0.79 13.29
CA ARG A 43 -5.59 -0.59 12.01
C ARG A 43 -5.94 0.74 11.34
N ALA A 44 -6.84 1.53 11.92
CA ALA A 44 -7.11 2.87 11.41
C ALA A 44 -5.84 3.73 11.56
N PRO A 45 -5.53 4.59 10.59
CA PRO A 45 -6.32 4.94 9.41
C PRO A 45 -6.33 3.85 8.33
N GLY A 46 -7.45 3.73 7.60
CA GLY A 46 -7.59 2.67 6.59
C GLY A 46 -8.95 2.62 5.90
N ILE A 47 -9.11 1.64 5.01
CA ILE A 47 -10.35 1.41 4.27
C ILE A 47 -11.13 0.29 4.97
N TRP A 48 -12.43 0.51 5.16
CA TRP A 48 -13.33 -0.52 5.67
C TRP A 48 -13.45 -1.67 4.65
N PRO A 49 -13.23 -2.94 5.06
CA PRO A 49 -13.04 -4.04 4.12
C PRO A 49 -14.33 -4.46 3.39
N ARG A 50 -15.51 -4.24 3.99
CA ARG A 50 -16.79 -4.67 3.40
C ARG A 50 -17.53 -3.47 2.82
N PRO A 51 -18.09 -3.58 1.60
CA PRO A 51 -19.00 -2.56 1.12
C PRO A 51 -20.21 -2.42 2.05
N LEU A 52 -20.67 -1.19 2.23
CA LEU A 52 -21.79 -0.82 3.09
C LEU A 52 -22.96 -0.33 2.24
N THR A 53 -24.17 -0.50 2.76
CA THR A 53 -25.35 0.16 2.20
C THR A 53 -25.31 1.66 2.49
N GLU A 54 -26.11 2.44 1.76
CA GLU A 54 -26.23 3.89 1.98
C GLU A 54 -26.64 4.25 3.43
N ALA A 55 -27.59 3.49 4.01
CA ALA A 55 -28.09 3.74 5.36
C ALA A 55 -27.02 3.47 6.44
N GLU A 56 -26.29 2.35 6.32
CA GLU A 56 -25.18 2.04 7.21
C GLU A 56 -24.07 3.08 7.08
N THR A 57 -23.73 3.45 5.84
CA THR A 57 -22.69 4.43 5.54
C THR A 57 -22.99 5.78 6.15
N ARG A 58 -24.21 6.29 5.98
CA ARG A 58 -24.63 7.57 6.56
C ARG A 58 -24.56 7.54 8.09
N THR A 59 -25.07 6.48 8.70
CA THR A 59 -25.03 6.32 10.16
C THR A 59 -23.60 6.27 10.69
N LEU A 60 -22.69 5.60 9.98
CA LEU A 60 -21.27 5.54 10.34
C LEU A 60 -20.58 6.89 10.16
N LEU A 61 -20.83 7.61 9.08
CA LEU A 61 -20.26 8.95 8.87
C LEU A 61 -20.73 9.95 9.92
N ASP A 62 -22.03 9.97 10.22
CA ASP A 62 -22.60 10.83 11.26
C ASP A 62 -21.97 10.49 12.64
N GLY A 63 -21.86 9.20 12.97
CA GLY A 63 -21.22 8.76 14.20
C GLY A 63 -19.72 9.10 14.27
N LEU A 64 -18.96 8.87 13.20
CA LEU A 64 -17.53 9.20 13.14
C LEU A 64 -17.30 10.71 13.25
N TYR A 65 -18.21 11.52 12.73
CA TYR A 65 -18.17 12.97 12.90
C TYR A 65 -18.28 13.39 14.37
N GLU A 66 -19.18 12.76 15.14
CA GLU A 66 -19.30 13.01 16.59
C GLU A 66 -18.01 12.63 17.35
N PHE A 67 -17.34 11.55 16.91
CA PHE A 67 -16.01 11.17 17.42
C PHE A 67 -14.86 12.02 16.84
N ARG A 68 -15.16 13.02 16.00
CA ARG A 68 -14.19 13.89 15.29
C ARG A 68 -13.18 13.13 14.44
N VAL A 69 -13.55 11.95 13.96
CA VAL A 69 -12.72 11.13 13.08
C VAL A 69 -13.01 11.50 11.63
N PRO A 70 -12.04 12.06 10.87
CA PRO A 70 -12.25 12.38 9.47
C PRO A 70 -12.42 11.10 8.65
N ALA A 71 -13.57 11.00 7.99
CA ALA A 71 -13.94 9.87 7.16
C ALA A 71 -14.71 10.32 5.92
N GLU A 72 -14.69 9.48 4.89
CA GLU A 72 -15.44 9.70 3.66
C GLU A 72 -15.97 8.36 3.14
N ALA A 73 -17.11 8.43 2.44
CA ALA A 73 -17.66 7.28 1.75
C ALA A 73 -17.65 7.48 0.24
N TRP A 74 -17.18 6.45 -0.45
CA TRP A 74 -17.08 6.41 -1.90
C TRP A 74 -18.00 5.33 -2.43
N ARG A 75 -18.74 5.59 -3.50
CA ARG A 75 -19.45 4.50 -4.18
C ARG A 75 -18.43 3.48 -4.69
N VAL A 76 -18.75 2.19 -4.60
CA VAL A 76 -17.86 1.11 -5.02
C VAL A 76 -17.43 1.24 -6.49
N ASP A 77 -18.31 1.71 -7.36
CA ASP A 77 -18.05 1.89 -8.79
C ASP A 77 -17.23 3.16 -9.13
N LEU A 78 -17.11 4.09 -8.18
CA LEU A 78 -16.31 5.30 -8.30
C LEU A 78 -15.04 5.24 -7.44
N PHE A 79 -14.87 4.18 -6.65
CA PHE A 79 -13.68 3.98 -5.84
C PHE A 79 -12.47 3.80 -6.77
N PRO A 80 -11.33 4.47 -6.53
CA PRO A 80 -10.20 4.41 -7.43
C PRO A 80 -9.66 2.99 -7.55
N ASP A 81 -9.78 2.42 -8.74
CA ASP A 81 -9.17 1.12 -9.05
C ASP A 81 -7.74 1.33 -9.53
N ILE A 82 -6.79 1.15 -8.62
CA ILE A 82 -5.36 1.21 -8.92
C ILE A 82 -4.73 -0.19 -9.06
N VAL A 83 -5.56 -1.25 -9.09
CA VAL A 83 -5.14 -2.65 -9.09
C VAL A 83 -5.46 -3.32 -10.45
N PRO A 84 -4.55 -4.13 -11.01
CA PRO A 84 -3.14 -4.22 -10.68
C PRO A 84 -2.38 -3.03 -11.29
N PRO A 85 -1.39 -2.45 -10.57
CA PRO A 85 -0.58 -1.40 -11.14
C PRO A 85 0.27 -1.96 -12.30
N ARG A 86 0.40 -1.19 -13.38
CA ARG A 86 1.14 -1.60 -14.58
C ARG A 86 2.62 -1.66 -14.27
N LYS A 87 3.20 -2.84 -14.36
CA LYS A 87 4.63 -3.04 -14.12
C LYS A 87 5.47 -2.41 -15.22
N ILE A 88 6.46 -1.61 -14.81
CA ILE A 88 7.40 -0.92 -15.69
C ILE A 88 8.78 -1.56 -15.57
N HIS A 89 9.41 -1.77 -16.72
CA HIS A 89 10.80 -2.22 -16.82
C HIS A 89 11.75 -1.14 -17.33
N THR A 90 11.23 -0.15 -18.05
CA THR A 90 12.05 0.95 -18.58
C THR A 90 11.24 2.24 -18.53
N ALA A 91 11.84 3.30 -18.00
CA ALA A 91 11.26 4.63 -18.00
C ALA A 91 12.37 5.68 -17.93
N ALA A 92 12.02 6.92 -18.27
CA ALA A 92 12.92 8.05 -18.22
C ALA A 92 12.18 9.28 -17.69
N CYS A 93 12.86 10.02 -16.81
CA CYS A 93 12.42 11.33 -16.33
C CYS A 93 12.93 12.40 -17.30
N LEU A 94 12.10 12.82 -18.25
CA LEU A 94 12.44 13.81 -19.28
C LEU A 94 12.00 15.22 -18.85
N PRO A 95 12.46 16.31 -19.51
CA PRO A 95 12.10 17.66 -19.11
C PRO A 95 10.59 17.92 -19.06
N GLU A 96 9.85 17.41 -20.04
CA GLU A 96 8.41 17.69 -20.25
C GLU A 96 7.50 16.64 -19.61
N GLY A 97 8.03 15.48 -19.24
CA GLY A 97 7.22 14.42 -18.63
C GLY A 97 7.98 13.14 -18.30
N PHE A 98 7.24 12.23 -17.71
CA PHE A 98 7.67 10.87 -17.41
C PHE A 98 7.30 9.94 -18.57
N ARG A 99 8.31 9.34 -19.19
CA ARG A 99 8.14 8.41 -20.32
C ARG A 99 8.30 6.98 -19.85
N VAL A 100 7.28 6.16 -20.08
CA VAL A 100 7.30 4.72 -19.84
C VAL A 100 7.50 4.01 -21.17
N GLN A 101 8.48 3.11 -21.23
CA GLN A 101 8.76 2.30 -22.40
C GLN A 101 8.31 0.86 -22.21
N GLY A 102 7.83 0.26 -23.28
CA GLY A 102 7.46 -1.14 -23.36
C GLY A 102 8.69 -2.04 -23.45
N LEU A 103 8.45 -3.33 -23.65
CA LEU A 103 9.51 -4.35 -23.66
C LEU A 103 10.48 -4.21 -24.83
N HIS A 104 10.05 -3.61 -25.95
CA HIS A 104 10.87 -3.40 -27.14
C HIS A 104 11.32 -1.94 -27.30
N GLY A 105 11.19 -1.12 -26.25
CA GLY A 105 11.63 0.28 -26.24
C GLY A 105 10.62 1.27 -26.85
N GLU A 106 9.48 0.79 -27.34
CA GLU A 106 8.36 1.60 -27.79
C GLU A 106 7.82 2.46 -26.64
N ALA A 107 7.48 3.72 -26.93
CA ALA A 107 6.87 4.59 -25.92
C ALA A 107 5.42 4.16 -25.68
N THR A 108 5.19 3.37 -24.63
CA THR A 108 3.84 2.88 -24.28
C THR A 108 3.03 3.96 -23.59
N HIS A 109 3.66 4.77 -22.73
CA HIS A 109 2.98 5.87 -22.05
C HIS A 109 3.85 7.12 -21.94
N TRP A 110 3.22 8.26 -22.18
CA TRP A 110 3.72 9.58 -21.85
C TRP A 110 2.85 10.18 -20.74
N VAL A 111 3.49 10.62 -19.65
CA VAL A 111 2.81 11.24 -18.51
C VAL A 111 3.40 12.61 -18.26
N PRO A 112 2.70 13.70 -18.63
CA PRO A 112 3.11 15.06 -18.24
C PRO A 112 3.29 15.18 -16.72
N TRP A 113 4.26 15.98 -16.27
CA TRP A 113 4.57 16.10 -14.84
C TRP A 113 3.38 16.59 -14.01
N ASP A 114 2.57 17.50 -14.56
CA ASP A 114 1.35 18.02 -13.93
C ASP A 114 0.22 16.99 -13.86
N ARG A 115 0.37 15.82 -14.47
CA ARG A 115 -0.58 14.70 -14.43
C ARG A 115 -0.17 13.59 -13.47
N ILE A 116 0.98 13.69 -12.81
CA ILE A 116 1.33 12.79 -11.70
C ILE A 116 0.64 13.30 -10.44
N ASP A 117 -0.12 12.42 -9.80
CA ASP A 117 -0.96 12.77 -8.66
C ASP A 117 -0.36 12.30 -7.32
N LEU A 118 0.24 11.10 -7.32
CA LEU A 118 0.90 10.50 -6.16
C LEU A 118 2.19 9.79 -6.59
N ILE A 119 3.24 9.96 -5.80
CA ILE A 119 4.47 9.15 -5.83
C ILE A 119 4.64 8.49 -4.45
N SER A 120 4.46 7.18 -4.42
CA SER A 120 4.57 6.37 -3.20
C SER A 120 5.59 5.27 -3.38
N ALA A 121 6.65 5.28 -2.59
CA ALA A 121 7.73 4.31 -2.66
C ALA A 121 8.05 3.76 -1.28
N GLY A 122 8.48 2.50 -1.24
CA GLY A 122 8.81 1.78 -0.03
C GLY A 122 9.82 0.67 -0.31
N ARG A 123 10.47 0.17 0.73
CA ARG A 123 11.27 -1.05 0.70
C ARG A 123 10.36 -2.20 1.11
N ILE A 124 10.23 -3.20 0.24
CA ILE A 124 9.47 -4.39 0.55
C ILE A 124 10.37 -5.34 1.31
N ASP A 125 10.06 -5.54 2.57
CA ASP A 125 10.58 -6.65 3.36
C ASP A 125 9.97 -7.91 2.76
N THR A 126 10.79 -8.72 2.11
CA THR A 126 10.30 -9.98 1.55
C THR A 126 9.79 -10.85 2.69
N GLU A 127 8.51 -11.26 2.62
CA GLU A 127 7.97 -12.33 3.46
C GLU A 127 8.96 -13.51 3.48
N ASP A 128 9.15 -14.10 4.66
CA ASP A 128 9.93 -15.32 4.87
C ASP A 128 9.48 -16.39 3.86
N LEU A 129 10.19 -16.53 2.74
CA LEU A 129 10.04 -17.69 1.87
C LEU A 129 10.61 -18.88 2.62
N PHE A 130 9.74 -19.57 3.34
CA PHE A 130 10.05 -20.88 3.90
C PHE A 130 10.31 -21.82 2.72
N ARG A 131 11.55 -22.30 2.56
CA ARG A 131 11.78 -23.51 1.74
C ARG A 131 10.76 -24.56 2.19
N LYS A 132 10.08 -25.24 1.25
CA LYS A 132 9.33 -26.46 1.56
C LYS A 132 10.19 -27.27 2.52
N ALA A 133 9.73 -27.43 3.76
CA ALA A 133 10.48 -28.15 4.78
C ALA A 133 10.83 -29.52 4.18
N SER A 134 12.12 -29.81 4.00
CA SER A 134 12.52 -31.16 3.63
C SER A 134 11.92 -32.10 4.68
N PRO A 135 11.19 -33.15 4.27
CA PRO A 135 10.70 -34.12 5.23
C PRO A 135 11.89 -34.67 6.02
N PRO A 136 11.74 -34.91 7.33
CA PRO A 136 12.83 -35.45 8.13
C PRO A 136 13.33 -36.74 7.49
N ALA A 137 14.64 -36.98 7.57
CA ALA A 137 15.17 -38.32 7.32
C ALA A 137 14.36 -39.32 8.16
N TRP A 138 13.93 -40.43 7.55
CA TRP A 138 13.02 -41.40 8.17
C TRP A 138 13.45 -41.86 9.57
N SER A 139 14.77 -41.88 9.82
CA SER A 139 15.38 -42.16 11.12
C SER A 139 15.01 -41.14 12.22
N ALA A 140 14.89 -39.86 11.89
CA ALA A 140 14.50 -38.81 12.84
C ALA A 140 12.99 -38.84 13.16
N ALA A 141 12.15 -39.31 12.23
CA ALA A 141 10.71 -39.47 12.46
C ALA A 141 10.41 -40.62 13.45
N LEU A 142 11.15 -41.73 13.36
CA LEU A 142 11.02 -42.86 14.30
C LEU A 142 11.48 -42.50 15.73
N ALA A 143 12.59 -41.74 15.85
CA ALA A 143 13.08 -41.29 17.15
C ALA A 143 12.09 -40.35 17.87
N VAL A 144 11.39 -39.49 17.12
CA VAL A 144 10.34 -38.61 17.66
C VAL A 144 9.09 -39.41 18.05
N GLY A 145 8.71 -40.42 17.26
CA GLY A 145 7.59 -41.32 17.57
C GLY A 145 7.82 -42.13 18.86
N LEU A 146 9.02 -42.68 19.05
CA LEU A 146 9.38 -43.43 20.25
C LEU A 146 9.43 -42.54 21.51
N ARG A 147 9.93 -41.30 21.39
CA ARG A 147 9.93 -40.32 22.50
C ARG A 147 8.51 -39.83 22.86
N ALA A 148 7.62 -39.66 21.88
CA ALA A 148 6.24 -39.23 22.13
C ALA A 148 5.44 -40.30 22.91
N ILE A 149 5.68 -41.58 22.64
CA ILE A 149 5.04 -42.71 23.33
C ILE A 149 5.58 -42.89 24.76
N THR A 150 6.89 -42.69 24.96
CA THR A 150 7.55 -42.99 26.24
C THR A 150 7.52 -41.83 27.25
N LEU A 151 7.53 -40.57 26.80
CA LEU A 151 7.71 -39.43 27.71
C LEU A 151 6.48 -38.54 27.90
N ARG A 152 5.38 -38.69 27.13
CA ARG A 152 4.22 -37.76 27.15
C ARG A 152 4.61 -36.26 27.09
N VAL A 153 5.82 -35.95 26.62
CA VAL A 153 6.33 -34.58 26.51
C VAL A 153 6.41 -34.21 25.04
N GLY A 154 5.67 -33.15 24.70
CA GLY A 154 5.97 -32.31 23.55
C GLY A 154 5.11 -32.57 22.32
N LYS A 155 4.26 -31.58 22.00
CA LYS A 155 3.85 -31.33 20.60
C LYS A 155 5.12 -31.40 19.72
N PRO A 156 5.07 -32.02 18.54
CA PRO A 156 6.17 -31.95 17.60
C PRO A 156 6.54 -30.48 17.37
N PRO A 157 7.84 -30.12 17.31
CA PRO A 157 8.24 -28.74 17.12
C PRO A 157 7.60 -28.22 15.83
N ASP A 158 7.00 -27.05 15.96
CA ASP A 158 6.25 -26.37 14.91
C ASP A 158 7.03 -26.38 13.59
N ARG A 159 6.36 -26.66 12.46
CA ARG A 159 7.01 -26.77 11.14
C ARG A 159 7.74 -25.47 10.78
N SER A 160 7.24 -24.34 11.29
CA SER A 160 7.83 -23.00 11.19
C SER A 160 9.27 -22.93 11.73
N LYS A 161 9.61 -23.70 12.78
CA LYS A 161 10.97 -23.72 13.38
C LYS A 161 12.00 -24.51 12.57
N ARG A 162 11.58 -25.22 11.52
CA ARG A 162 12.43 -26.07 10.67
C ARG A 162 12.67 -25.53 9.27
N ALA A 163 12.04 -24.41 8.93
CA ALA A 163 12.30 -23.74 7.67
C ALA A 163 13.39 -22.69 7.88
N SER A 164 14.52 -22.86 7.20
CA SER A 164 15.58 -21.85 7.16
C SER A 164 15.04 -20.62 6.44
N ARG A 165 14.93 -19.50 7.15
CA ARG A 165 14.61 -18.19 6.56
C ARG A 165 15.67 -17.87 5.51
N LEU A 166 15.27 -17.73 4.25
CA LEU A 166 16.11 -17.09 3.25
C LEU A 166 15.94 -15.59 3.43
N LEU A 167 16.89 -14.98 4.15
CA LEU A 167 16.98 -13.53 4.25
C LEU A 167 17.30 -13.02 2.84
N ARG A 168 16.29 -12.49 2.16
CA ARG A 168 16.47 -11.77 0.90
C ARG A 168 16.57 -10.29 1.23
N ASP A 169 17.50 -9.61 0.59
CA ASP A 169 17.67 -8.17 0.77
C ASP A 169 16.36 -7.44 0.42
N PRO A 170 15.91 -6.48 1.25
CA PRO A 170 14.74 -5.67 0.95
C PRO A 170 14.87 -4.98 -0.40
N VAL A 171 13.78 -4.94 -1.16
CA VAL A 171 13.78 -4.38 -2.53
C VAL A 171 12.94 -3.12 -2.57
N GLY A 172 13.48 -2.03 -3.10
CA GLY A 172 12.73 -0.81 -3.36
C GLY A 172 11.59 -1.04 -4.36
N GLU A 173 10.44 -0.46 -4.09
CA GLU A 173 9.28 -0.46 -4.98
C GLU A 173 8.65 0.93 -4.98
N ALA A 174 8.23 1.40 -6.15
CA ALA A 174 7.53 2.67 -6.32
C ALA A 174 6.21 2.46 -7.09
N ILE A 175 5.16 3.09 -6.59
CA ILE A 175 3.84 3.22 -7.18
C ILE A 175 3.66 4.68 -7.58
N ILE A 176 3.50 4.92 -8.88
CA ILE A 176 3.28 6.24 -9.47
C ILE A 176 1.86 6.29 -9.99
N ILE A 177 1.06 7.22 -9.50
CA ILE A 177 -0.35 7.35 -9.90
C ILE A 177 -0.48 8.57 -10.80
N ARG A 178 -0.93 8.35 -12.02
CA ARG A 178 -1.34 9.38 -12.98
C ARG A 178 -2.82 9.69 -12.78
N ARG A 179 -3.21 10.98 -12.90
CA ARG A 179 -4.60 11.43 -13.07
C ARG A 179 -4.96 11.62 -14.55
N ASP A 180 -6.22 11.41 -14.89
CA ASP A 180 -6.84 11.62 -16.21
C ASP A 180 -6.10 10.98 -17.41
N PRO A 181 -6.36 9.70 -17.70
CA PRO A 181 -7.11 8.74 -16.89
C PRO A 181 -6.30 8.29 -15.67
N LEU A 182 -7.01 7.76 -14.66
CA LEU A 182 -6.38 7.15 -13.49
C LEU A 182 -5.60 5.90 -13.92
N ILE A 183 -4.28 5.94 -13.79
CA ILE A 183 -3.39 4.80 -14.09
C ILE A 183 -2.33 4.72 -13.01
N ALA A 184 -2.18 3.55 -12.40
CA ALA A 184 -1.07 3.26 -11.50
C ALA A 184 0.04 2.50 -12.24
N PHE A 185 1.27 2.95 -12.03
CA PHE A 185 2.48 2.32 -12.52
C PHE A 185 3.29 1.78 -11.36
N ARG A 186 3.90 0.61 -11.54
CA ARG A 186 4.73 -0.06 -10.54
C ARG A 186 6.15 -0.23 -11.07
N ILE A 187 7.11 0.27 -10.33
CA ILE A 187 8.55 0.11 -10.60
C ILE A 187 9.15 -0.69 -9.45
N VAL A 188 9.89 -1.74 -9.79
CA VAL A 188 10.60 -2.57 -8.82
C VAL A 188 12.09 -2.37 -9.03
N GLU A 189 12.80 -2.02 -7.95
CA GLU A 189 14.20 -1.57 -7.95
C GLU A 189 15.08 -2.44 -8.84
N ASN A 190 15.07 -3.76 -8.62
CA ASN A 190 15.93 -4.73 -9.29
C ASN A 190 15.40 -5.28 -10.62
N GLN A 191 14.27 -4.74 -11.12
CA GLN A 191 13.65 -5.14 -12.39
C GLN A 191 13.53 -3.98 -13.38
N MET A 192 13.98 -2.80 -12.97
CA MET A 192 13.98 -1.57 -13.74
C MET A 192 15.33 -1.37 -14.43
N ASN A 193 15.28 -0.92 -15.68
CA ASN A 193 16.44 -0.47 -16.43
C ASN A 193 16.64 1.03 -16.21
N TYR A 194 17.78 1.39 -15.61
CA TYR A 194 18.16 2.77 -15.29
C TYR A 194 19.05 3.42 -16.34
N ALA A 195 19.14 2.88 -17.57
CA ALA A 195 20.02 3.40 -18.62
C ALA A 195 19.84 4.91 -18.89
N TYR A 196 18.66 5.48 -18.63
CA TYR A 196 18.41 6.92 -18.77
C TYR A 196 19.27 7.79 -17.83
N LEU A 197 19.82 7.23 -16.74
CA LEU A 197 20.69 7.96 -15.81
C LEU A 197 22.03 8.38 -16.44
N GLY A 198 22.44 7.73 -17.54
CA GLY A 198 23.67 8.05 -18.26
C GLY A 198 24.89 7.95 -17.35
N GLU A 199 25.65 9.04 -17.22
CA GLU A 199 26.85 9.12 -16.37
C GLU A 199 26.58 8.92 -14.87
N ARG A 200 25.34 9.12 -14.41
CA ARG A 200 24.94 8.88 -13.01
C ARG A 200 24.63 7.41 -12.71
N LEU A 201 24.69 6.53 -13.72
CA LEU A 201 24.36 5.12 -13.57
C LEU A 201 25.43 4.40 -12.73
N SER A 202 25.00 3.86 -11.60
CA SER A 202 25.76 2.91 -10.79
C SER A 202 25.57 1.47 -11.29
N PRO A 203 26.54 0.56 -11.07
CA PRO A 203 26.37 -0.88 -11.29
C PRO A 203 25.26 -1.52 -10.43
N LYS A 204 24.86 -0.91 -9.30
CA LYS A 204 23.86 -1.50 -8.38
C LYS A 204 22.50 -0.81 -8.50
N ALA A 205 21.46 -1.61 -8.70
CA ALA A 205 20.08 -1.13 -8.74
C ALA A 205 19.67 -0.36 -7.46
N SER A 206 20.13 -0.82 -6.29
CA SER A 206 19.87 -0.17 -4.99
C SER A 206 20.48 1.23 -4.85
N GLU A 207 21.51 1.54 -5.64
CA GLU A 207 22.12 2.88 -5.70
C GLU A 207 21.41 3.76 -6.74
N ASN A 208 20.90 3.15 -7.82
CA ASN A 208 20.18 3.85 -8.89
C ASN A 208 18.75 4.24 -8.51
N PHE A 209 18.05 3.38 -7.76
CA PHE A 209 16.63 3.59 -7.45
C PHE A 209 16.35 4.88 -6.66
N PRO A 210 17.12 5.24 -5.62
CA PRO A 210 16.95 6.54 -4.96
C PRO A 210 17.23 7.73 -5.88
N VAL A 211 18.19 7.62 -6.81
CA VAL A 211 18.49 8.68 -7.79
C VAL A 211 17.33 8.86 -8.76
N PHE A 212 16.76 7.75 -9.25
CA PHE A 212 15.56 7.77 -10.07
C PHE A 212 14.37 8.41 -9.34
N LEU A 213 14.13 8.01 -8.09
CA LEU A 213 13.04 8.55 -7.30
C LEU A 213 13.23 10.04 -7.02
N ALA A 214 14.47 10.49 -6.78
CA ALA A 214 14.81 11.90 -6.63
C ALA A 214 14.50 12.70 -7.89
N ASP A 215 14.88 12.22 -9.08
CA ASP A 215 14.56 12.86 -10.36
C ASP A 215 13.05 12.97 -10.56
N LEU A 216 12.29 11.92 -10.21
CA LEU A 216 10.84 11.87 -10.35
C LEU A 216 10.17 12.90 -9.41
N CYS A 217 10.55 12.88 -8.13
CA CYS A 217 10.03 13.79 -7.11
C CYS A 217 10.36 15.26 -7.40
N ALA A 218 11.56 15.54 -7.93
CA ALA A 218 11.97 16.91 -8.24
C ALA A 218 11.19 17.51 -9.42
N ARG A 219 10.69 16.69 -10.34
CA ARG A 219 9.98 17.15 -11.55
C ARG A 219 8.46 17.16 -11.40
N ALA A 220 7.91 16.26 -10.58
CA ALA A 220 6.48 16.16 -10.30
C ALA A 220 6.04 17.13 -9.19
N ASP A 221 6.17 18.43 -9.45
CA ASP A 221 5.91 19.54 -8.51
C ASP A 221 4.52 19.49 -7.84
N ARG A 222 3.51 19.00 -8.55
CA ARG A 222 2.12 18.90 -8.08
C ARG A 222 1.75 17.56 -7.45
N ALA A 223 2.62 16.56 -7.54
CA ALA A 223 2.34 15.24 -7.00
C ALA A 223 2.47 15.24 -5.46
N ASP A 224 1.58 14.52 -4.77
CA ASP A 224 1.83 14.21 -3.37
C ASP A 224 2.95 13.18 -3.29
N ILE A 225 3.99 13.48 -2.51
CA ILE A 225 5.12 12.60 -2.28
C ILE A 225 5.00 12.07 -0.86
N THR A 226 4.79 10.75 -0.74
CA THR A 226 4.58 10.13 0.57
C THR A 226 5.83 10.20 1.45
N PRO A 227 5.68 10.22 2.79
CA PRO A 227 6.82 10.25 3.70
C PRO A 227 7.84 9.11 3.46
N PRO A 228 7.43 7.84 3.23
CA PRO A 228 8.35 6.76 2.86
C PRO A 228 9.17 7.05 1.59
N SER A 229 8.57 7.66 0.56
CA SER A 229 9.29 8.08 -0.65
C SER A 229 10.39 9.09 -0.34
N ARG A 230 10.11 10.08 0.52
CA ARG A 230 11.08 11.09 0.93
C ARG A 230 12.23 10.46 1.73
N ALA A 231 11.91 9.56 2.65
CA ALA A 231 12.90 8.83 3.43
C ALA A 231 13.90 8.06 2.54
N ILE A 232 13.43 7.43 1.45
CA ILE A 232 14.30 6.76 0.47
C ILE A 232 15.20 7.76 -0.26
N VAL A 233 14.65 8.88 -0.74
CA VAL A 233 15.41 9.92 -1.45
C VAL A 233 16.47 10.55 -0.56
N GLU A 234 16.12 10.84 0.69
CA GLU A 234 16.98 11.45 1.71
C GLU A 234 17.96 10.44 2.33
N ARG A 235 17.86 9.14 1.96
CA ARG A 235 18.66 8.04 2.51
C ARG A 235 18.57 7.95 4.04
N LYS A 236 17.37 8.20 4.58
CA LYS A 236 17.03 8.01 6.00
C LYS A 236 16.98 6.52 6.37
N ASP A 237 16.71 6.26 7.65
CA ASP A 237 16.62 4.90 8.20
C ASP A 237 15.68 4.02 7.34
N PRO A 238 16.15 2.84 6.86
CA PRO A 238 15.32 1.92 6.10
C PRO A 238 13.97 1.58 6.75
N VAL A 239 13.89 1.58 8.09
CA VAL A 239 12.67 1.27 8.85
C VAL A 239 11.52 2.23 8.52
N GLU A 240 11.81 3.51 8.28
CA GLU A 240 10.79 4.52 7.93
C GLU A 240 10.14 4.28 6.55
N SER A 241 10.76 3.43 5.74
CA SER A 241 10.31 3.10 4.39
C SER A 241 9.90 1.65 4.22
N ALA A 242 9.92 0.84 5.28
CA ALA A 242 9.70 -0.60 5.21
C ALA A 242 8.20 -0.95 5.10
N PHE A 243 7.90 -1.91 4.23
CA PHE A 243 6.57 -2.48 4.06
C PHE A 243 6.69 -4.01 4.06
N SER A 244 5.73 -4.69 4.69
CA SER A 244 5.71 -6.15 4.77
C SER A 244 5.47 -6.86 3.44
N SER A 245 4.87 -6.17 2.47
CA SER A 245 4.59 -6.70 1.14
C SER A 245 4.29 -5.59 0.13
N SER A 246 4.36 -5.90 -1.17
CA SER A 246 3.89 -5.00 -2.22
C SER A 246 2.41 -4.65 -2.09
N GLN A 247 1.59 -5.56 -1.54
CA GLN A 247 0.17 -5.32 -1.28
C GLN A 247 0.00 -4.26 -0.19
N ALA A 248 0.80 -4.30 0.87
CA ALA A 248 0.79 -3.28 1.92
C ALA A 248 1.17 -1.90 1.39
N LEU A 249 2.17 -1.81 0.51
CA LEU A 249 2.51 -0.55 -0.18
C LEU A 249 1.36 -0.05 -1.07
N LEU A 250 0.66 -0.95 -1.76
CA LEU A 250 -0.48 -0.60 -2.62
C LEU A 250 -1.68 -0.09 -1.81
N GLU A 251 -2.00 -0.75 -0.69
CA GLU A 251 -3.05 -0.32 0.24
C GLU A 251 -2.73 1.04 0.85
N TYR A 252 -1.50 1.22 1.31
CA TYR A 252 -1.00 2.52 1.78
C TYR A 252 -1.11 3.59 0.69
N SER A 253 -0.72 3.27 -0.54
CA SER A 253 -0.79 4.22 -1.67
C SER A 253 -2.23 4.59 -2.03
N THR A 254 -3.16 3.64 -1.99
CA THR A 254 -4.60 3.89 -2.18
C THR A 254 -5.13 4.84 -1.12
N HIS A 255 -4.81 4.56 0.15
CA HIS A 255 -5.24 5.40 1.27
C HIS A 255 -4.68 6.83 1.15
N ARG A 256 -3.39 6.96 0.84
CA ARG A 256 -2.74 8.25 0.63
C ARG A 256 -3.35 9.02 -0.53
N LEU A 257 -3.67 8.36 -1.65
CA LEU A 257 -4.35 9.01 -2.78
C LEU A 257 -5.69 9.61 -2.36
N LEU A 258 -6.51 8.82 -1.67
CA LEU A 258 -7.82 9.26 -1.17
C LEU A 258 -7.69 10.42 -0.18
N TRP A 259 -6.71 10.37 0.72
CA TRP A 259 -6.41 11.47 1.63
C TRP A 259 -6.03 12.76 0.90
N CYS A 260 -5.23 12.65 -0.17
CA CYS A 260 -4.85 13.81 -0.98
C CYS A 260 -6.08 14.45 -1.66
N TRP A 261 -6.97 13.63 -2.19
CA TRP A 261 -8.21 14.09 -2.80
C TRP A 261 -9.14 14.74 -1.78
N TYR A 262 -9.32 14.10 -0.63
CA TYR A 262 -10.09 14.64 0.49
C TYR A 262 -9.58 16.02 0.92
N ARG A 263 -8.26 16.15 1.17
CA ARG A 263 -7.65 17.42 1.57
C ARG A 263 -7.86 18.52 0.53
N ARG A 264 -7.59 18.24 -0.75
CA ARG A 264 -7.77 19.22 -1.83
C ARG A 264 -9.23 19.65 -1.99
N ALA A 265 -10.18 18.73 -1.80
CA ALA A 265 -11.60 19.06 -1.82
C ALA A 265 -11.98 20.01 -0.69
N ARG A 266 -11.49 19.76 0.54
CA ARG A 266 -11.72 20.65 1.69
C ARG A 266 -11.04 21.99 1.55
N ASP A 267 -9.82 22.02 1.04
CA ASP A 267 -9.10 23.28 0.80
C ASP A 267 -9.84 24.14 -0.23
N ARG A 268 -10.40 23.52 -1.28
CA ARG A 268 -11.24 24.22 -2.26
C ARG A 268 -12.52 24.79 -1.64
N GLN A 269 -13.22 24.00 -0.83
CA GLN A 269 -14.43 24.46 -0.12
C GLN A 269 -14.12 25.65 0.80
N ARG A 270 -13.00 25.62 1.54
CA ARG A 270 -12.59 26.73 2.40
C ARG A 270 -12.30 28.02 1.62
N LEU A 271 -11.70 27.91 0.43
CA LEU A 271 -11.47 29.07 -0.45
C LEU A 271 -12.81 29.65 -0.94
N GLU A 272 -13.72 28.79 -1.38
CA GLU A 272 -15.07 29.19 -1.81
C GLU A 272 -15.86 29.88 -0.67
N GLU A 273 -15.77 29.36 0.57
CA GLU A 273 -16.41 29.95 1.76
C GLU A 273 -15.78 31.29 2.18
N THR A 274 -14.49 31.50 1.89
CA THR A 274 -13.77 32.74 2.23
C THR A 274 -13.85 33.80 1.13
N GLY A 275 -14.47 33.50 -0.01
CA GLY A 275 -14.71 34.45 -1.10
C GLY A 275 -13.45 34.89 -1.87
N LEU A 276 -12.39 34.09 -1.82
CA LEU A 276 -11.15 34.24 -2.60
C LEU A 276 -11.16 33.30 -3.81
#